data_AF-A0A5Q0GVH9-F1
#
_entry.id   AF-A0A5Q0GVH9-F1
#
_cell.length_a   1.000
_cell.length_b   1.000
_cell.length_c   1.000
_cell.angle_alpha   90.00
_cell.angle_beta   90.00
_cell.angle_gamma   90.00
#
_symmetry.space_group_name_H-M   'P 1'
#
loop_
_entity.id
_entity.type
_entity.pdbx_description
1 polymer ?
#
loop_
_entity_poly.entity_id
_entity_poly.type
_entity_poly.pdbx_seq_one_letter_code
_entity_poly.pdbx_strand_id
1 'polypeptide(L)'
;MRALLLTLLLLLTTAGPAHAHAGGLVPQDHLSRVTAVDPPLPGVTARMVNHGTQLEVHNGGPAPLRVGDREVGPGETLRYRDERTTAPEWEIPLSASGPGTPGAGTSVVRGRVDTEPGPNPLWWLLLTAALAVGGWFLGRGPLPLAAGVVAVTAAHAWHAVGSTLAVTGGSFVPLLLGASGVGLVAWPLAVVALVAAARRRPAAAFVAAVVGAMLVVAGVPDFDSFRFSQLPFAGPADLDRLLVALTLGGGLGLAAGGFNRMRREVPR
;
A
#
# COMPACT_ATOMS: atom_id res chain seq x y z
N MET A 1 -27.34 -7.59 12.98
CA MET A 1 -27.36 -6.12 12.81
C MET A 1 -26.54 -5.38 13.85
N ARG A 2 -26.77 -5.59 15.17
CA ARG A 2 -26.01 -4.91 16.25
C ARG A 2 -24.49 -5.15 16.24
N ALA A 3 -24.06 -6.40 16.02
CA ALA A 3 -22.63 -6.72 15.94
C ALA A 3 -21.93 -6.03 14.76
N LEU A 4 -22.58 -5.98 13.59
CA LEU A 4 -22.05 -5.37 12.38
C LEU A 4 -21.88 -3.84 12.52
N LEU A 5 -22.85 -3.18 13.17
CA LEU A 5 -22.77 -1.77 13.52
C LEU A 5 -21.63 -1.48 14.51
N LEU A 6 -21.42 -2.35 15.50
CA LEU A 6 -20.35 -2.20 16.48
C LEU A 6 -18.96 -2.37 15.83
N THR A 7 -18.82 -3.35 14.94
CA THR A 7 -17.59 -3.54 14.14
C THR A 7 -17.32 -2.35 13.24
N LEU A 8 -18.34 -1.81 12.57
CA LEU A 8 -18.20 -0.63 11.72
C LEU A 8 -17.79 0.62 12.53
N LEU A 9 -18.40 0.81 13.71
CA LEU A 9 -18.09 1.93 14.61
C LEU A 9 -16.64 1.86 15.14
N LEU A 10 -16.19 0.66 15.52
CA LEU A 10 -14.81 0.42 15.97
C LEU A 10 -13.78 0.67 14.85
N LEU A 11 -14.09 0.26 13.61
CA LEU A 11 -13.22 0.51 12.46
C LEU A 11 -13.11 2.00 12.12
N LEU A 12 -14.20 2.77 12.22
CA LEU A 12 -14.21 4.20 11.90
C LEU A 12 -13.54 5.09 12.95
N THR A 13 -13.43 4.62 14.20
CA THR A 13 -12.96 5.44 15.33
C THR A 13 -11.51 5.22 15.72
N THR A 14 -10.89 4.14 15.25
CA THR A 14 -9.55 3.73 15.73
C THR A 14 -8.43 3.90 14.71
N ALA A 15 -8.72 4.18 13.44
CA ALA A 15 -7.72 4.34 12.39
C ALA A 15 -7.83 5.73 11.73
N GLY A 16 -6.81 6.56 11.90
CA GLY A 16 -6.70 7.82 11.15
C GLY A 16 -6.50 7.53 9.66
N PRO A 17 -7.18 8.26 8.74
CA PRO A 17 -7.23 7.92 7.31
C PRO A 17 -5.84 7.84 6.64
N ALA A 18 -4.84 8.57 7.14
CA ALA A 18 -3.49 8.59 6.59
C ALA A 18 -2.55 7.49 7.12
N HIS A 19 -2.84 6.88 8.27
CA HIS A 19 -1.97 5.84 8.86
C HIS A 19 -2.43 4.41 8.51
N ALA A 20 -3.70 4.25 8.13
CA ALA A 20 -4.28 2.96 7.77
C ALA A 20 -3.70 2.40 6.46
N HIS A 21 -3.25 3.27 5.54
CA HIS A 21 -2.82 2.87 4.21
C HIS A 21 -1.30 2.65 4.16
N ALA A 22 -0.87 1.42 3.86
CA ALA A 22 0.53 1.01 3.74
C ALA A 22 1.46 1.48 4.89
N GLY A 23 0.98 1.47 6.15
CA GLY A 23 1.79 1.91 7.30
C GLY A 23 2.21 3.38 7.25
N GLY A 24 1.49 4.21 6.51
CA GLY A 24 1.79 5.63 6.30
C GLY A 24 2.90 5.89 5.27
N LEU A 25 3.22 4.92 4.42
CA LEU A 25 4.06 5.14 3.24
C LEU A 25 3.26 5.84 2.14
N VAL A 26 3.90 6.76 1.46
CA VAL A 26 3.30 7.55 0.38
C VAL A 26 4.09 7.35 -0.92
N PRO A 27 3.41 7.26 -2.08
CA PRO A 27 4.07 7.29 -3.38
C PRO A 27 4.91 8.57 -3.56
N GLN A 28 6.05 8.47 -4.26
CA GLN A 28 6.97 9.58 -4.49
C GLN A 28 7.89 9.38 -5.71
N ASP A 29 8.45 10.47 -6.25
CA ASP A 29 9.40 10.43 -7.37
C ASP A 29 10.87 10.42 -6.94
N HIS A 30 11.13 10.16 -5.66
CA HIS A 30 12.47 10.18 -5.12
C HIS A 30 12.70 9.07 -4.11
N LEU A 31 13.95 8.65 -4.00
CA LEU A 31 14.39 7.57 -3.13
C LEU A 31 15.63 8.02 -2.37
N SER A 32 15.51 8.18 -1.07
CA SER A 32 16.65 8.42 -0.20
C SER A 32 17.47 7.13 -0.01
N ARG A 33 18.81 7.25 -0.04
CA ARG A 33 19.74 6.13 0.15
C ARG A 33 20.88 6.53 1.07
N VAL A 34 21.25 5.63 1.99
CA VAL A 34 22.52 5.73 2.73
C VAL A 34 23.65 5.40 1.77
N THR A 35 24.70 6.23 1.77
CA THR A 35 25.90 6.03 0.96
C THR A 35 27.08 5.55 1.79
N ALA A 36 27.20 6.03 3.04
CA ALA A 36 28.30 5.66 3.92
C ALA A 36 28.00 5.91 5.41
N VAL A 37 28.79 5.29 6.27
CA VAL A 37 29.02 5.69 7.66
C VAL A 37 30.48 6.14 7.74
N ASP A 38 30.75 7.42 8.05
CA ASP A 38 32.08 8.03 7.90
C ASP A 38 32.51 8.86 9.12
N PRO A 39 33.65 8.55 9.78
CA PRO A 39 34.43 7.32 9.60
C PRO A 39 33.61 6.07 9.95
N PRO A 40 33.93 4.89 9.38
CA PRO A 40 33.23 3.65 9.71
C PRO A 40 33.30 3.33 11.20
N LEU A 41 32.15 3.00 11.80
CA LEU A 41 32.06 2.54 13.18
C LEU A 41 31.90 1.00 13.20
N PRO A 42 32.80 0.26 13.89
CA PRO A 42 32.71 -1.20 13.96
C PRO A 42 31.36 -1.69 14.48
N GLY A 43 30.72 -2.60 13.75
CA GLY A 43 29.42 -3.18 14.11
C GLY A 43 28.21 -2.29 13.84
N VAL A 44 28.39 -1.03 13.43
CA VAL A 44 27.27 -0.13 13.10
C VAL A 44 26.94 -0.25 11.62
N THR A 45 25.66 -0.44 11.30
CA THR A 45 25.17 -0.38 9.93
C THR A 45 24.00 0.58 9.83
N ALA A 46 23.89 1.26 8.69
CA ALA A 46 22.79 2.16 8.40
C ALA A 46 22.27 1.89 6.99
N ARG A 47 20.95 1.90 6.82
CA ARG A 47 20.30 1.82 5.51
C ARG A 47 18.96 2.53 5.53
N MET A 48 18.50 2.96 4.37
CA MET A 48 17.12 3.37 4.23
C MET A 48 16.22 2.15 4.06
N VAL A 49 15.08 2.15 4.74
CA VAL A 49 14.01 1.15 4.61
C VAL A 49 12.72 1.85 4.17
N ASN A 50 11.67 1.07 3.91
CA ASN A 50 10.35 1.62 3.58
C ASN A 50 10.39 2.61 2.40
N HIS A 51 10.99 2.17 1.29
CA HIS A 51 11.21 2.96 0.07
C HIS A 51 11.86 4.32 0.32
N GLY A 52 12.91 4.37 1.16
CA GLY A 52 13.68 5.59 1.36
C GLY A 52 13.07 6.57 2.36
N THR A 53 11.95 6.25 3.00
CA THR A 53 11.26 7.20 3.90
C THR A 53 11.70 7.08 5.36
N GLN A 54 12.41 6.01 5.72
CA GLN A 54 12.82 5.74 7.09
C GLN A 54 14.28 5.28 7.13
N LEU A 55 15.06 5.86 8.04
CA LEU A 55 16.41 5.43 8.34
C LEU A 55 16.37 4.29 9.37
N GLU A 56 17.04 3.18 9.05
CA GLU A 56 17.34 2.10 9.97
C GLU A 56 18.81 2.15 10.33
N VAL A 57 19.11 2.21 11.64
CA VAL A 57 20.47 2.11 12.17
C VAL A 57 20.52 0.94 13.15
N HIS A 58 21.41 -0.01 12.89
CA HIS A 58 21.69 -1.13 13.78
C HIS A 58 23.04 -0.91 14.48
N ASN A 59 23.03 -0.98 15.81
CA ASN A 59 24.22 -0.87 16.64
C ASN A 59 24.70 -2.26 17.09
N GLY A 60 25.58 -2.90 16.33
CA GLY A 60 26.25 -4.14 16.73
C GLY A 60 27.47 -3.92 17.64
N GLY A 61 27.74 -2.68 18.05
CA GLY A 61 28.84 -2.32 18.93
C GLY A 61 28.53 -2.59 20.42
N PRO A 62 29.56 -2.51 21.29
CA PRO A 62 29.41 -2.82 22.72
C PRO A 62 28.88 -1.66 23.58
N ALA A 63 28.82 -0.44 23.01
CA ALA A 63 28.41 0.77 23.72
C ALA A 63 27.17 1.39 23.06
N PRO A 64 26.33 2.13 23.81
CA PRO A 64 25.21 2.85 23.23
C PRO A 64 25.67 3.89 22.19
N LEU A 65 24.87 4.03 21.13
CA LEU A 65 25.12 4.91 20.00
C LEU A 65 24.04 5.99 19.96
N ARG A 66 24.45 7.25 19.97
CA ARG A 66 23.59 8.38 19.68
C ARG A 66 23.49 8.60 18.18
N VAL A 67 22.27 8.64 17.67
CA VAL A 67 21.92 8.85 16.26
C VAL A 67 21.03 10.08 16.19
N GLY A 68 21.59 11.23 15.79
CA GLY A 68 20.90 12.51 15.92
C GLY A 68 20.58 12.83 17.38
N ASP A 69 19.28 12.90 17.70
CA ASP A 69 18.74 13.17 19.03
C ASP A 69 18.39 11.90 19.83
N ARG A 70 18.52 10.72 19.22
CA ARG A 70 18.09 9.43 19.78
C ARG A 70 19.25 8.58 20.22
N GLU A 71 18.99 7.63 21.11
CA GLU A 71 19.97 6.65 21.56
C GLU A 71 19.56 5.23 21.14
N VAL A 72 20.55 4.41 20.81
CA VAL A 72 20.40 3.02 20.37
C VAL A 72 21.37 2.16 21.17
N GLY A 73 20.84 1.26 21.99
CA GLY A 73 21.63 0.37 22.82
C GLY A 73 22.45 -0.65 22.00
N PRO A 74 23.45 -1.30 22.64
CA PRO A 74 24.15 -2.44 22.05
C PRO A 74 23.20 -3.55 21.59
N GLY A 75 23.36 -4.02 20.36
CA GLY A 75 22.52 -5.03 19.71
C GLY A 75 21.16 -4.52 19.21
N GLU A 76 20.79 -3.27 19.47
CA GLU A 76 19.50 -2.72 19.10
C GLU A 76 19.45 -2.20 17.67
N THR A 77 18.22 -2.02 17.17
CA THR A 77 17.95 -1.39 15.88
C THR A 77 16.97 -0.25 16.07
N LEU A 78 17.36 0.95 15.65
CA LEU A 78 16.51 2.13 15.62
C LEU A 78 15.98 2.34 14.20
N ARG A 79 14.67 2.55 14.09
CA ARG A 79 14.01 2.93 12.83
C ARG A 79 13.26 4.22 13.01
N TYR A 80 13.54 5.22 12.18
CA TYR A 80 12.86 6.51 12.30
C TYR A 80 12.88 7.37 11.04
N ARG A 81 11.92 8.29 10.96
CA ARG A 81 11.88 9.33 9.93
C ARG A 81 12.64 10.56 10.44
N ASP A 82 13.44 11.16 9.56
CA ASP A 82 14.19 12.37 9.83
C ASP A 82 14.08 13.28 8.61
N GLU A 83 13.65 14.54 8.80
CA GLU A 83 13.42 15.48 7.71
C GLU A 83 14.70 15.76 6.91
N ARG A 84 15.88 15.65 7.52
CA ARG A 84 17.16 15.84 6.84
C ARG A 84 17.34 14.85 5.68
N THR A 85 16.77 13.65 5.79
CA THR A 85 16.89 12.60 4.76
C THR A 85 16.16 12.92 3.44
N THR A 86 15.50 14.08 3.36
CA THR A 86 14.83 14.61 2.16
C THR A 86 15.69 15.60 1.37
N ALA A 87 16.82 16.07 1.91
CA ALA A 87 17.75 16.94 1.19
C ALA A 87 18.51 16.16 0.08
N PRO A 88 18.94 16.80 -1.02
CA PRO A 88 19.65 16.11 -2.11
C PRO A 88 20.87 15.31 -1.64
N GLU A 89 21.62 15.89 -0.70
CA GLU A 89 22.66 15.24 0.09
C GLU A 89 22.35 15.53 1.56
N TRP A 90 22.56 14.54 2.42
CA TRP A 90 22.21 14.65 3.83
C TRP A 90 23.15 13.88 4.74
N GLU A 91 23.22 14.33 5.99
CA GLU A 91 24.03 13.71 7.03
C GLU A 91 23.25 13.63 8.34
N ILE A 92 23.44 12.51 9.03
CA ILE A 92 22.92 12.28 10.38
C ILE A 92 24.12 12.00 11.31
N PRO A 93 24.34 12.82 12.35
CA PRO A 93 25.46 12.63 13.24
C PRO A 93 25.31 11.36 14.09
N LEU A 94 26.43 10.67 14.25
CA LEU A 94 26.62 9.52 15.11
C LEU A 94 27.67 9.84 16.18
N SER A 95 27.35 9.56 17.44
CA SER A 95 28.31 9.69 18.54
C SER A 95 28.17 8.54 19.51
N ALA A 96 29.27 8.00 20.02
CA ALA A 96 29.20 7.02 21.10
C ALA A 96 28.71 7.73 22.37
N SER A 97 27.65 7.21 22.99
CA SER A 97 27.18 7.68 24.29
C SER A 97 27.95 6.93 25.39
N GLY A 98 28.88 7.59 26.08
CA GLY A 98 29.56 6.98 27.22
C GLY A 98 30.62 7.87 27.88
N PRO A 99 30.66 7.96 29.23
CA PRO A 99 31.75 8.62 29.93
C PRO A 99 33.03 7.80 29.79
N GLY A 100 34.08 8.40 29.21
CA GLY A 100 35.43 7.85 29.24
C GLY A 100 35.84 6.97 28.07
N THR A 101 35.28 7.15 26.86
CA THR A 101 35.85 6.58 25.62
C THR A 101 36.73 7.63 24.93
N PRO A 102 38.07 7.68 25.19
CA PRO A 102 38.93 8.66 24.57
C PRO A 102 39.13 8.28 23.10
N GLY A 103 38.73 9.16 22.18
CA GLY A 103 38.78 8.89 20.74
C GLY A 103 37.47 8.38 20.13
N ALA A 104 36.31 8.55 20.80
CA ALA A 104 35.01 8.41 20.17
C ALA A 104 34.85 9.42 19.02
N GLY A 105 35.36 9.07 17.84
CA GLY A 105 35.22 9.88 16.64
C GLY A 105 33.75 10.14 16.37
N THR A 106 33.41 11.40 16.10
CA THR A 106 32.11 11.73 15.52
C THR A 106 32.05 11.11 14.15
N SER A 107 31.14 10.16 13.96
CA SER A 107 30.83 9.60 12.64
C SER A 107 29.55 10.24 12.12
N VAL A 108 29.29 10.13 10.83
CA VAL A 108 28.04 10.55 10.21
C VAL A 108 27.50 9.44 9.34
N VAL A 109 26.20 9.21 9.39
CA VAL A 109 25.51 8.51 8.30
C VAL A 109 25.32 9.52 7.19
N ARG A 110 25.98 9.30 6.05
CA ARG A 110 25.77 10.09 4.84
C ARG A 110 24.74 9.41 3.94
N GLY A 111 24.01 10.22 3.21
CA GLY A 111 23.13 9.75 2.17
C GLY A 111 22.81 10.81 1.13
N ARG A 112 22.04 10.39 0.14
CA ARG A 112 21.58 11.23 -0.96
C ARG A 112 20.19 10.83 -1.38
N VAL A 113 19.51 11.72 -2.09
CA VAL A 113 18.20 11.47 -2.68
C VAL A 113 18.35 11.29 -4.18
N ASP A 114 17.95 10.12 -4.67
CA ASP A 114 17.84 9.81 -6.10
C ASP A 114 16.44 10.19 -6.59
N THR A 115 16.33 11.07 -7.59
CA THR A 115 15.05 11.38 -8.23
C THR A 115 14.89 10.58 -9.51
N GLU A 116 13.76 9.90 -9.65
CA GLU A 116 13.39 9.16 -10.85
C GLU A 116 12.03 9.67 -11.32
N PRO A 117 11.89 10.15 -12.56
CA PRO A 117 10.60 10.60 -13.07
C PRO A 117 9.58 9.46 -13.06
N GLY A 118 8.36 9.77 -12.63
CA GLY A 118 7.26 8.83 -12.73
C GLY A 118 6.88 8.53 -14.19
N PRO A 119 6.11 7.44 -14.42
CA PRO A 119 5.64 7.09 -15.75
C PRO A 119 4.61 8.09 -16.26
N ASN A 120 4.33 8.07 -17.56
CA ASN A 120 3.23 8.84 -18.12
C ASN A 120 1.88 8.28 -17.61
N PRO A 121 1.09 9.05 -16.83
CA PRO A 121 -0.15 8.55 -16.25
C PRO A 121 -1.23 8.26 -17.31
N LEU A 122 -1.16 8.89 -18.50
CA LEU A 122 -2.17 8.76 -19.54
C LEU A 122 -2.39 7.30 -19.96
N TRP A 123 -1.32 6.50 -20.10
CA TRP A 123 -1.44 5.10 -20.51
C TRP A 123 -2.19 4.25 -19.49
N TRP A 124 -1.97 4.51 -18.20
CA TRP A 124 -2.66 3.83 -17.12
C TRP A 124 -4.13 4.26 -17.00
N LEU A 125 -4.43 5.53 -17.27
CA LEU A 125 -5.81 6.02 -17.35
C LEU A 125 -6.57 5.42 -18.54
N LEU A 126 -5.94 5.31 -19.70
CA LEU A 126 -6.52 4.65 -20.88
C LEU A 126 -6.77 3.16 -20.62
N LEU A 127 -5.82 2.46 -19.97
CA LEU A 127 -6.00 1.07 -19.54
C LEU A 127 -7.18 0.95 -18.55
N THR A 128 -7.26 1.83 -17.56
CA THR A 128 -8.36 1.87 -16.58
C THR A 128 -9.71 2.07 -17.28
N ALA A 129 -9.79 3.00 -18.24
CA ALA A 129 -11.00 3.23 -19.03
C ALA A 129 -11.37 2.00 -19.89
N ALA A 130 -10.39 1.37 -20.54
CA ALA A 130 -10.61 0.14 -21.29
C ALA A 130 -11.12 -1.02 -20.41
N LEU A 131 -10.56 -1.17 -19.20
CA LEU A 131 -11.02 -2.16 -18.22
C LEU A 131 -12.45 -1.87 -17.73
N ALA A 132 -12.83 -0.60 -17.57
CA ALA A 132 -14.21 -0.23 -17.26
C ALA A 132 -15.19 -0.60 -18.38
N VAL A 133 -14.84 -0.32 -19.64
CA VAL A 133 -15.63 -0.73 -20.80
C VAL A 133 -15.74 -2.26 -20.89
N GLY A 134 -14.62 -2.96 -20.68
CA GLY A 134 -14.58 -4.43 -20.64
C GLY A 134 -15.48 -5.01 -19.54
N GLY A 135 -15.35 -4.49 -18.31
CA GLY A 135 -16.17 -4.88 -17.17
C GLY A 135 -17.67 -4.65 -17.40
N TRP A 136 -18.04 -3.53 -18.03
CA TRP A 136 -19.44 -3.26 -18.40
C TRP A 136 -20.00 -4.35 -19.32
N PHE A 137 -19.21 -4.80 -20.30
CA PHE A 137 -19.60 -5.86 -21.22
C PHE A 137 -19.71 -7.24 -20.55
N LEU A 138 -19.02 -7.49 -19.43
CA LEU A 138 -19.21 -8.73 -18.65
C LEU A 138 -20.65 -8.85 -18.11
N GLY A 139 -21.36 -7.73 -17.93
CA GLY A 139 -22.77 -7.71 -17.55
C GLY A 139 -23.73 -8.40 -18.54
N ARG A 140 -23.25 -8.78 -19.74
CA ARG A 140 -24.04 -9.55 -20.72
C ARG A 140 -24.40 -10.96 -20.23
N GLY A 141 -23.67 -11.53 -19.28
CA GLY A 141 -23.95 -12.86 -18.73
C GLY A 141 -23.67 -12.94 -17.22
N PRO A 142 -24.34 -13.85 -16.48
CA PRO A 142 -24.15 -13.97 -15.04
C PRO A 142 -22.77 -14.53 -14.68
N LEU A 143 -22.30 -15.55 -15.42
CA LEU A 143 -20.98 -16.15 -15.23
C LEU A 143 -19.81 -15.20 -15.52
N PRO A 144 -19.74 -14.52 -16.69
CA PRO A 144 -18.65 -13.57 -16.95
C PRO A 144 -18.65 -12.40 -15.95
N LEU A 145 -19.82 -11.91 -15.53
CA LEU A 145 -19.92 -10.88 -14.51
C LEU A 145 -19.32 -11.34 -13.17
N ALA A 146 -19.68 -12.54 -12.71
CA ALA A 146 -19.14 -13.09 -11.47
C ALA A 146 -17.64 -13.40 -11.56
N ALA A 147 -17.16 -13.91 -12.70
CA ALA A 147 -15.73 -14.10 -12.94
C ALA A 147 -14.97 -12.77 -12.86
N GLY A 148 -15.53 -11.71 -13.44
CA GLY A 148 -14.99 -10.36 -13.31
C GLY A 148 -14.94 -9.87 -11.87
N VAL A 149 -15.99 -10.10 -11.08
CA VAL A 149 -15.99 -9.77 -9.64
C VAL A 149 -14.83 -10.48 -8.92
N VAL A 150 -14.63 -11.77 -9.17
CA VAL A 150 -13.53 -12.52 -8.55
C VAL A 150 -12.17 -11.96 -8.98
N ALA A 151 -11.97 -11.66 -10.26
CA ALA A 151 -10.71 -11.13 -10.77
C ALA A 151 -10.36 -9.76 -10.18
N VAL A 152 -11.32 -8.82 -10.18
CA VAL A 152 -11.13 -7.47 -9.61
C VAL A 152 -10.91 -7.53 -8.09
N THR A 153 -11.66 -8.39 -7.39
CA THR A 153 -11.47 -8.63 -5.96
C THR A 153 -10.08 -9.19 -5.64
N ALA A 154 -9.63 -10.18 -6.42
CA ALA A 154 -8.30 -10.75 -6.27
C ALA A 154 -7.20 -9.73 -6.53
N ALA A 155 -7.38 -8.84 -7.53
CA ALA A 155 -6.45 -7.76 -7.81
C ALA A 155 -6.31 -6.80 -6.61
N HIS A 156 -7.43 -6.35 -6.04
CA HIS A 156 -7.42 -5.52 -4.83
C HIS A 156 -6.78 -6.25 -3.65
N ALA A 157 -7.09 -7.52 -3.42
CA ALA A 157 -6.49 -8.29 -2.33
C ALA A 157 -4.97 -8.42 -2.50
N TRP A 158 -4.50 -8.65 -3.72
CA TRP A 158 -3.08 -8.72 -4.03
C TRP A 158 -2.37 -7.38 -3.86
N HIS A 159 -3.00 -6.29 -4.29
CA HIS A 159 -2.52 -4.93 -4.00
C HIS A 159 -2.35 -4.73 -2.49
N ALA A 160 -3.39 -5.00 -1.69
CA ALA A 160 -3.33 -4.85 -0.24
C ALA A 160 -2.22 -5.69 0.42
N VAL A 161 -2.02 -6.94 -0.05
CA VAL A 161 -0.91 -7.80 0.41
C VAL A 161 0.44 -7.20 0.06
N GLY A 162 0.65 -6.78 -1.20
CA GLY A 162 1.91 -6.19 -1.63
C GLY A 162 2.23 -4.87 -0.92
N SER A 163 1.21 -4.04 -0.66
CA SER A 163 1.34 -2.81 0.12
C SER A 163 1.67 -3.08 1.59
N THR A 164 1.12 -4.15 2.15
CA THR A 164 1.45 -4.60 3.52
C THR A 164 2.89 -5.08 3.61
N LEU A 165 3.35 -5.87 2.64
CA LEU A 165 4.70 -6.42 2.61
C LEU A 165 5.78 -5.34 2.39
N ALA A 166 5.42 -4.19 1.85
CA ALA A 166 6.34 -3.07 1.65
C ALA A 166 6.78 -2.41 2.98
N VAL A 167 5.99 -2.59 4.04
CA VAL A 167 6.24 -2.01 5.36
C VAL A 167 7.14 -2.92 6.18
N THR A 168 8.31 -2.42 6.54
CA THR A 168 9.26 -3.10 7.42
C THR A 168 9.01 -2.75 8.89
N GLY A 169 9.05 -3.76 9.76
CA GLY A 169 8.98 -3.57 11.22
C GLY A 169 7.61 -3.54 11.86
N GLY A 170 6.53 -3.58 11.08
CA GLY A 170 5.18 -3.80 11.60
C GLY A 170 4.76 -5.26 11.56
N SER A 171 3.76 -5.62 12.35
CA SER A 171 3.11 -6.93 12.24
C SER A 171 2.21 -6.99 11.01
N PHE A 172 2.31 -8.07 10.24
CA PHE A 172 1.63 -8.20 8.95
C PHE A 172 0.09 -8.10 9.08
N VAL A 173 -0.51 -8.75 10.08
CA VAL A 173 -1.98 -8.83 10.18
C VAL A 173 -2.64 -7.47 10.42
N PRO A 174 -2.24 -6.66 11.43
CA PRO A 174 -2.81 -5.32 11.60
C PRO A 174 -2.59 -4.40 10.40
N LEU A 175 -1.41 -4.47 9.77
CA LEU A 175 -1.11 -3.69 8.57
C LEU A 175 -2.02 -4.10 7.40
N LEU A 176 -2.22 -5.41 7.18
CA LEU A 176 -3.12 -5.91 6.14
C LEU A 176 -4.56 -5.46 6.38
N LEU A 177 -5.03 -5.55 7.63
CA LEU A 177 -6.38 -5.09 7.96
C LEU A 177 -6.55 -3.58 7.70
N GLY A 178 -5.53 -2.77 8.03
CA GLY A 178 -5.50 -1.35 7.70
C GLY A 178 -5.52 -1.08 6.19
N ALA A 179 -4.63 -1.73 5.44
CA ALA A 179 -4.50 -1.56 4.00
C ALA A 179 -5.70 -2.10 3.20
N SER A 180 -6.45 -3.04 3.78
CA SER A 180 -7.60 -3.67 3.08
C SER A 180 -8.86 -2.80 3.10
N GLY A 181 -9.05 -1.96 4.13
CA GLY A 181 -10.19 -1.05 4.25
C GLY A 181 -11.55 -1.70 3.93
N VAL A 182 -12.28 -1.09 2.98
CA VAL A 182 -13.59 -1.57 2.50
C VAL A 182 -13.50 -2.93 1.79
N GLY A 183 -12.30 -3.31 1.31
CA GLY A 183 -12.00 -4.61 0.72
C GLY A 183 -12.36 -5.78 1.63
N LEU A 184 -12.20 -5.66 2.95
CA LEU A 184 -12.56 -6.72 3.92
C LEU A 184 -14.02 -7.15 3.83
N VAL A 185 -14.91 -6.25 3.41
CA VAL A 185 -16.33 -6.55 3.17
C VAL A 185 -16.54 -7.05 1.73
N ALA A 186 -15.84 -6.47 0.75
CA ALA A 186 -15.97 -6.84 -0.66
C ALA A 186 -15.49 -8.29 -0.96
N TRP A 187 -14.43 -8.76 -0.28
CA TRP A 187 -13.83 -10.06 -0.53
C TRP A 187 -14.78 -11.25 -0.31
N PRO A 188 -15.46 -11.40 0.84
CA PRO A 188 -16.44 -12.47 1.01
C PRO A 188 -17.65 -12.31 0.06
N LEU A 189 -18.02 -11.07 -0.30
CA LEU A 189 -19.11 -10.82 -1.25
C LEU A 189 -18.77 -11.30 -2.66
N ALA A 190 -17.50 -11.35 -3.05
CA ALA A 190 -17.10 -11.95 -4.33
C ALA A 190 -17.45 -13.44 -4.42
N VAL A 191 -17.27 -14.18 -3.31
CA VAL A 191 -17.70 -15.59 -3.21
C VAL A 191 -19.22 -15.69 -3.32
N VAL A 192 -19.95 -14.79 -2.65
CA VAL A 192 -21.42 -14.73 -2.75
C VAL A 192 -21.87 -14.47 -4.18
N ALA A 193 -21.23 -13.54 -4.90
CA ALA A 193 -21.53 -13.25 -6.30
C ALA A 193 -21.34 -14.49 -7.19
N LEU A 194 -20.24 -15.22 -7.00
CA LEU A 194 -19.93 -16.45 -7.73
C LEU A 194 -20.96 -17.55 -7.47
N VAL A 195 -21.29 -17.81 -6.19
CA VAL A 195 -22.29 -18.81 -5.81
C VAL A 195 -23.68 -18.43 -6.33
N ALA A 196 -24.05 -17.15 -6.25
CA ALA A 196 -25.31 -16.66 -6.80
C ALA A 196 -25.39 -16.84 -8.32
N ALA A 197 -24.30 -16.55 -9.05
CA ALA A 197 -24.24 -16.73 -10.50
C ALA A 197 -24.31 -18.21 -10.90
N ALA A 198 -23.57 -19.09 -10.21
CA ALA A 198 -23.62 -20.54 -10.43
C ALA A 198 -25.03 -21.11 -10.21
N ARG A 199 -25.75 -20.57 -9.21
CA ARG A 199 -27.13 -20.92 -8.90
C ARG A 199 -28.17 -20.14 -9.73
N ARG A 200 -27.73 -19.35 -10.72
CA ARG A 200 -28.57 -18.53 -11.61
C ARG A 200 -29.55 -17.61 -10.84
N ARG A 201 -29.10 -17.04 -9.71
CA ARG A 201 -29.89 -16.12 -8.90
C ARG A 201 -29.73 -14.68 -9.42
N PRO A 202 -30.82 -13.88 -9.46
CA PRO A 202 -30.76 -12.48 -9.91
C PRO A 202 -29.87 -11.61 -8.99
N ALA A 203 -29.70 -12.03 -7.73
CA ALA A 203 -28.82 -11.37 -6.77
C ALA A 203 -27.36 -11.23 -7.25
N ALA A 204 -26.88 -12.07 -8.18
CA ALA A 204 -25.52 -11.98 -8.70
C ALA A 204 -25.22 -10.60 -9.33
N ALA A 205 -26.17 -10.03 -10.06
CA ALA A 205 -26.02 -8.73 -10.69
C ALA A 205 -25.93 -7.59 -9.66
N PHE A 206 -26.76 -7.67 -8.62
CA PHE A 206 -26.75 -6.71 -7.51
C PHE A 206 -25.44 -6.76 -6.73
N VAL A 207 -25.00 -7.95 -6.33
CA VAL A 207 -23.76 -8.12 -5.56
C VAL A 207 -22.56 -7.66 -6.39
N ALA A 208 -22.52 -8.00 -7.69
CA ALA A 208 -21.47 -7.50 -8.58
C ALA A 208 -21.44 -5.98 -8.67
N ALA A 209 -22.62 -5.33 -8.73
CA ALA A 209 -22.70 -3.88 -8.80
C ALA A 209 -22.17 -3.22 -7.52
N VAL A 210 -22.57 -3.74 -6.36
CA VAL A 210 -22.15 -3.26 -5.04
C VAL A 210 -20.65 -3.47 -4.82
N VAL A 211 -20.15 -4.69 -5.06
CA VAL A 211 -18.72 -5.00 -4.92
C VAL A 211 -17.87 -4.13 -5.85
N GLY A 212 -18.28 -3.98 -7.11
CA GLY A 212 -17.60 -3.11 -8.06
C GLY A 212 -17.49 -1.67 -7.55
N ALA A 213 -18.59 -1.08 -7.08
CA ALA A 213 -18.60 0.29 -6.54
C ALA A 213 -17.75 0.42 -5.27
N MET A 214 -17.81 -0.56 -4.36
CA MET A 214 -17.00 -0.57 -3.13
C MET A 214 -15.50 -0.60 -3.44
N LEU A 215 -15.08 -1.43 -4.40
CA LEU A 215 -13.67 -1.54 -4.78
C LEU A 215 -13.16 -0.29 -5.51
N VAL A 216 -14.01 0.41 -6.28
CA VAL A 216 -13.66 1.73 -6.82
C VAL A 216 -13.33 2.69 -5.69
N VAL A 217 -14.23 2.82 -4.70
CA VAL A 217 -14.03 3.71 -3.55
C VAL A 217 -12.75 3.33 -2.79
N ALA A 218 -12.52 2.03 -2.59
CA ALA A 218 -11.33 1.53 -1.91
C ALA A 218 -10.02 1.86 -2.66
N GLY A 219 -10.03 1.85 -3.99
CA GLY A 219 -8.85 2.12 -4.81
C GLY A 219 -8.60 3.60 -5.15
N VAL A 220 -9.50 4.53 -4.81
CA VAL A 220 -9.29 5.98 -5.09
C VAL A 220 -8.00 6.51 -4.46
N PRO A 221 -7.65 6.20 -3.20
CA PRO A 221 -6.39 6.65 -2.60
C PRO A 221 -5.13 6.18 -3.37
N ASP A 222 -5.24 5.06 -4.10
CA ASP A 222 -4.14 4.46 -4.87
C ASP A 222 -3.96 5.06 -6.27
N PHE A 223 -4.77 6.04 -6.65
CA PHE A 223 -4.68 6.70 -7.95
C PHE A 223 -3.29 7.29 -8.24
N ASP A 224 -2.59 7.69 -7.17
CA ASP A 224 -1.22 8.20 -7.23
C ASP A 224 -0.20 7.19 -7.75
N SER A 225 -0.51 5.88 -7.73
CA SER A 225 0.34 4.85 -8.33
C SER A 225 0.61 5.08 -9.81
N PHE A 226 -0.27 5.76 -10.54
CA PHE A 226 -0.10 6.04 -11.97
C PHE A 226 0.91 7.13 -12.29
N ARG A 227 1.27 7.99 -11.33
CA ARG A 227 2.12 9.16 -11.57
C ARG A 227 3.48 9.10 -10.93
N PHE A 228 3.67 8.33 -9.85
CA PHE A 228 4.93 8.31 -9.12
C PHE A 228 5.82 7.13 -9.50
N SER A 229 7.13 7.32 -9.47
CA SER A 229 8.10 6.26 -9.78
C SER A 229 8.25 5.22 -8.66
N GLN A 230 8.26 5.66 -7.39
CA GLN A 230 8.37 4.81 -6.21
C GLN A 230 6.99 4.61 -5.58
N LEU A 231 6.57 3.35 -5.45
CA LEU A 231 5.27 2.96 -4.91
C LEU A 231 5.46 2.17 -3.62
N PRO A 232 4.59 2.32 -2.61
CA PRO A 232 4.64 1.55 -1.38
C PRO A 232 4.15 0.11 -1.59
N PHE A 233 4.79 -0.63 -2.48
CA PHE A 233 4.41 -1.98 -2.92
C PHE A 233 5.64 -2.88 -3.05
N ALA A 234 5.60 -4.09 -2.47
CA ALA A 234 6.77 -4.99 -2.40
C ALA A 234 7.14 -5.70 -3.73
N GLY A 235 6.42 -5.43 -4.82
CA GLY A 235 6.65 -6.02 -6.13
C GLY A 235 7.01 -4.98 -7.20
N PRO A 236 7.02 -5.38 -8.50
CA PRO A 236 7.26 -4.44 -9.59
C PRO A 236 6.21 -3.33 -9.61
N ALA A 237 6.65 -2.08 -9.81
CA ALA A 237 5.74 -0.93 -9.80
C ALA A 237 4.65 -1.02 -10.88
N ASP A 238 4.95 -1.61 -12.05
CA ASP A 238 3.94 -1.83 -13.10
C ASP A 238 2.89 -2.86 -12.72
N LEU A 239 3.23 -3.84 -11.89
CA LEU A 239 2.25 -4.77 -11.34
C LEU A 239 1.31 -4.03 -10.40
N ASP A 240 1.81 -3.17 -9.52
CA ASP A 240 0.96 -2.35 -8.65
C ASP A 240 -0.04 -1.51 -9.46
N ARG A 241 0.46 -0.79 -10.46
CA ARG A 241 -0.36 0.02 -11.37
C ARG A 241 -1.42 -0.81 -12.09
N LEU A 242 -1.06 -2.00 -12.57
CA LEU A 242 -2.03 -2.90 -13.18
C LEU A 242 -3.12 -3.33 -12.20
N LEU A 243 -2.78 -3.65 -10.95
CA LEU A 243 -3.74 -4.05 -9.92
C LEU A 243 -4.68 -2.89 -9.55
N VAL A 244 -4.15 -1.66 -9.44
CA VAL A 244 -4.93 -0.45 -9.21
C VAL A 244 -5.86 -0.16 -10.40
N ALA A 245 -5.36 -0.25 -11.64
CA ALA A 245 -6.17 -0.07 -12.86
C ALA A 245 -7.29 -1.12 -12.99
N LEU A 246 -7.01 -2.38 -12.64
CA LEU A 246 -8.00 -3.45 -12.55
C LEU A 246 -9.06 -3.17 -11.48
N THR A 247 -8.63 -2.69 -10.32
CA THR A 247 -9.52 -2.36 -9.20
C THR A 247 -10.46 -1.21 -9.55
N LEU A 248 -9.91 -0.08 -10.01
CA LEU A 248 -10.67 1.12 -10.39
C LEU A 248 -11.51 0.89 -11.65
N GLY A 249 -10.86 0.48 -12.74
CA GLY A 249 -11.50 0.31 -14.04
C GLY A 249 -12.46 -0.86 -14.02
N GLY A 250 -11.97 -2.04 -13.62
CA GLY A 250 -12.80 -3.24 -13.50
C GLY A 250 -13.94 -3.06 -12.50
N GLY A 251 -13.69 -2.44 -11.34
CA GLY A 251 -14.74 -2.13 -10.36
C GLY A 251 -15.85 -1.25 -10.93
N LEU A 252 -15.49 -0.17 -11.64
CA LEU A 252 -16.45 0.72 -12.30
C LEU A 252 -17.24 -0.02 -13.39
N GLY A 253 -16.56 -0.84 -14.19
CA GLY A 253 -17.18 -1.66 -15.23
C GLY A 253 -18.17 -2.68 -14.66
N LEU A 254 -17.81 -3.36 -13.57
CA LEU A 254 -18.69 -4.31 -12.87
C LEU A 254 -19.90 -3.60 -12.25
N ALA A 255 -19.70 -2.42 -11.66
CA ALA A 255 -20.78 -1.57 -11.16
C ALA A 255 -21.82 -1.27 -12.25
N ALA A 256 -21.36 -0.72 -13.38
CA ALA A 256 -22.21 -0.39 -14.51
C ALA A 256 -22.83 -1.63 -15.17
N GLY A 257 -22.05 -2.70 -15.33
CA GLY A 257 -22.48 -3.96 -15.94
C GLY A 257 -23.56 -4.68 -15.12
N GLY A 258 -23.38 -4.75 -13.80
CA GLY A 258 -24.37 -5.29 -12.86
C GLY A 258 -25.66 -4.48 -12.87
N PHE A 259 -25.58 -3.14 -12.84
CA PHE A 259 -26.75 -2.27 -12.94
C PHE A 259 -27.51 -2.44 -14.27
N ASN A 260 -26.79 -2.42 -15.39
CA ASN A 260 -27.38 -2.65 -16.72
C ASN A 260 -28.07 -4.02 -16.81
N ARG A 261 -27.47 -5.06 -16.22
CA ARG A 261 -28.09 -6.39 -16.15
C ARG A 261 -29.38 -6.38 -15.35
N MET A 262 -29.39 -5.79 -14.15
CA MET A 262 -30.60 -5.69 -13.32
C MET A 262 -31.74 -5.00 -14.09
N ARG A 263 -31.45 -3.91 -14.83
CA ARG A 263 -32.47 -3.22 -15.64
C ARG A 263 -33.10 -4.10 -16.72
N ARG A 264 -32.37 -5.09 -17.25
CA ARG A 264 -32.88 -6.02 -18.27
C ARG A 264 -33.72 -7.15 -17.67
N GLU A 265 -33.59 -7.41 -16.38
CA GLU A 265 -34.31 -8.47 -15.66
C GLU A 265 -35.64 -7.99 -15.06
N VAL A 266 -35.88 -6.67 -14.99
CA VAL A 266 -37.18 -6.11 -14.56
C VAL A 266 -38.23 -6.38 -15.64
N PRO A 267 -39.34 -7.09 -15.32
CA PRO A 267 -40.45 -7.26 -16.24
C PRO A 267 -41.02 -5.90 -16.65
N ARG A 268 -41.28 -5.70 -17.94
CA ARG A 268 -41.96 -4.51 -18.46
C ARG A 268 -43.47 -4.63 -18.29
#